data_AF-A0AAP7A4I0-F1
#
_entry.id   AF-A0AAP7A4I0-F1
#
_cell.length_a   1.000
_cell.length_b   1.000
_cell.length_c   1.000
_cell.angle_alpha   90.00
_cell.angle_beta   90.00
_cell.angle_gamma   90.00
#
_symmetry.space_group_name_H-M   'P 1'
#
loop_
_entity.id
_entity.type
_entity.pdbx_description
1 polymer ?
#
loop_
_entity_poly.entity_id
_entity_poly.type
_entity_poly.pdbx_seq_one_letter_code
_entity_poly.pdbx_strand_id
1 'polypeptide(L)'
;MARERSPQRGEAMKIWLDSGGKMKLKDIATALGLGETQIRKWKSVDRWADALNSNVTNDSNSNVTKRRGAPKGNRNAVGNSGGAPKGNQNAKGNRGGNGGPFGNKKAVTTGEYETIWMDALDEDERELIDQIDTDPLAQTNESILKYELRERRMLLRIKRLMNGLTEKERRVLYELKTIKDVMTVHDERSGSAKTVPITRTELVQTELEETEYRVIDDIIKLEEALTRVQDKKLKAIELKNRLIDEERKVRVEKLKFELQMLRGGDADQIEDDGFIEALRGKIAEVWADGETET
;
A
#
# COMPACT_ATOMS: atom_id res chain seq x y z
N MET A 1 -8.23 -0.52 43.06
CA MET A 1 -8.96 -1.81 43.01
C MET A 1 -9.95 -1.76 41.85
N ALA A 2 -10.10 -2.86 41.10
CA ALA A 2 -11.10 -2.92 40.03
C ALA A 2 -12.52 -2.89 40.62
N ARG A 3 -13.44 -2.12 40.02
CA ARG A 3 -14.84 -2.05 40.46
C ARG A 3 -15.50 -3.42 40.30
N GLU A 4 -16.28 -3.84 41.30
CA GLU A 4 -17.08 -5.07 41.22
C GLU A 4 -18.05 -5.02 40.04
N ARG A 5 -18.27 -6.18 39.41
CA ARG A 5 -19.18 -6.29 38.27
C ARG A 5 -20.62 -6.11 38.75
N SER A 6 -21.36 -5.21 38.12
CA SER A 6 -22.80 -5.07 38.39
C SER A 6 -23.53 -6.39 38.09
N PRO A 7 -24.41 -6.86 38.98
CA PRO A 7 -25.15 -8.12 38.81
C PRO A 7 -26.04 -8.10 37.55
N GLN A 8 -26.61 -6.92 37.22
CA GLN A 8 -27.46 -6.74 36.04
C GLN A 8 -26.72 -6.96 34.71
N ARG A 9 -25.38 -6.85 34.71
CA ARG A 9 -24.56 -7.13 33.52
C ARG A 9 -24.59 -8.61 33.11
N GLY A 10 -24.58 -9.51 34.10
CA GLY A 10 -24.68 -10.95 33.86
C GLY A 10 -26.06 -11.36 33.38
N GLU A 11 -27.11 -10.77 33.96
CA GLU A 11 -28.50 -11.01 33.56
C GLU A 11 -28.75 -10.54 32.12
N ALA A 12 -28.26 -9.37 31.74
CA ALA A 12 -28.38 -8.85 30.37
C ALA A 12 -27.70 -9.77 29.34
N MET A 13 -26.52 -10.29 29.66
CA MET A 13 -25.80 -11.23 28.81
C MET A 13 -26.57 -12.54 28.64
N LYS A 14 -27.16 -13.05 29.72
CA LYS A 14 -27.94 -14.28 29.71
C LYS A 14 -29.20 -14.14 28.85
N ILE A 15 -29.99 -13.08 29.02
CA ILE A 15 -31.17 -12.80 28.19
C ILE A 15 -30.79 -12.74 26.70
N TRP A 16 -29.67 -12.10 26.36
CA TRP A 16 -29.22 -12.00 24.98
C TRP A 16 -28.78 -13.36 24.40
N LEU A 17 -28.06 -14.18 25.18
CA LEU A 17 -27.65 -15.53 24.78
C LEU A 17 -28.83 -16.49 24.64
N ASP A 18 -29.78 -16.47 25.58
CA ASP A 18 -31.01 -17.28 25.55
C ASP A 18 -31.86 -16.95 24.30
N SER A 19 -31.80 -15.70 23.82
CA SER A 19 -32.45 -15.28 22.56
C SER A 19 -31.71 -15.72 21.29
N GLY A 20 -30.57 -16.41 21.41
CA GLY A 20 -29.68 -16.74 20.29
C GLY A 20 -29.14 -15.50 19.57
N GLY A 21 -28.99 -14.38 20.30
CA GLY A 21 -28.54 -13.10 19.76
C GLY A 21 -29.55 -12.29 18.95
N LYS A 22 -30.82 -12.73 18.88
CA LYS A 22 -31.88 -12.09 18.07
C LYS A 22 -32.60 -10.94 18.77
N MET A 23 -32.60 -10.90 20.10
CA MET A 23 -33.30 -9.86 20.86
C MET A 23 -32.61 -8.50 20.70
N LYS A 24 -33.40 -7.43 20.50
CA LYS A 24 -32.87 -6.07 20.36
C LYS A 24 -32.36 -5.58 21.71
N LEU A 25 -31.27 -4.83 21.71
CA LEU A 25 -30.68 -4.29 22.94
C LEU A 25 -31.61 -3.30 23.66
N LYS A 26 -32.51 -2.64 22.91
CA LYS A 26 -33.57 -1.79 23.46
C LYS A 26 -34.53 -2.57 24.36
N ASP A 27 -34.91 -3.77 23.94
CA ASP A 27 -35.90 -4.59 24.66
C ASP A 27 -35.27 -5.21 25.92
N ILE A 28 -33.97 -5.51 25.88
CA ILE A 28 -33.20 -5.95 27.06
C ILE A 28 -33.03 -4.79 28.04
N ALA A 29 -32.79 -3.58 27.52
CA ALA A 29 -32.65 -2.37 28.31
C ALA A 29 -33.96 -2.03 29.04
N THR A 30 -35.11 -2.11 28.35
CA THR A 30 -36.42 -1.90 28.98
C THR A 30 -36.75 -2.98 30.01
N ALA A 31 -36.44 -4.26 29.74
CA ALA A 31 -36.68 -5.35 30.68
C ALA A 31 -35.89 -5.22 31.99
N LEU A 32 -34.68 -4.66 31.94
CA LEU A 32 -33.81 -4.46 33.10
C LEU A 32 -33.87 -3.05 33.69
N GLY A 33 -34.65 -2.14 33.11
CA GLY A 33 -34.72 -0.73 33.52
C GLY A 33 -33.40 0.03 33.33
N LEU A 34 -32.55 -0.40 32.39
CA LEU A 34 -31.24 0.19 32.11
C LEU A 34 -31.25 0.99 30.79
N GLY A 35 -30.23 1.82 30.59
CA GLY A 35 -30.04 2.53 29.32
C GLY A 35 -29.51 1.62 28.20
N GLU A 36 -30.03 1.75 26.97
CA GLU A 36 -29.58 0.96 25.81
C GLU A 36 -28.06 1.10 25.56
N THR A 37 -27.51 2.31 25.78
CA THR A 37 -26.08 2.59 25.65
C THR A 37 -25.23 1.78 26.61
N GLN A 38 -25.73 1.50 27.82
CA GLN A 38 -25.05 0.68 28.82
C GLN A 38 -25.00 -0.78 28.39
N ILE A 39 -26.13 -1.33 27.92
CA ILE A 39 -26.20 -2.70 27.38
C ILE A 39 -25.29 -2.87 26.16
N ARG A 40 -25.26 -1.86 25.27
CA ARG A 40 -24.37 -1.83 24.10
C ARG A 40 -22.89 -1.84 24.48
N LYS A 41 -22.51 -1.08 25.51
CA LYS A 41 -21.14 -1.06 26.04
C LYS A 41 -20.76 -2.43 26.62
N TRP A 42 -21.62 -3.04 27.42
CA TRP A 42 -21.37 -4.38 27.97
C TRP A 42 -21.23 -5.45 26.89
N LYS A 43 -22.12 -5.46 25.89
CA LYS A 43 -22.05 -6.39 24.76
C LYS A 43 -20.71 -6.33 24.02
N SER A 44 -20.17 -5.13 23.84
CA SER A 44 -18.87 -4.91 23.18
C SER A 44 -17.70 -5.34 24.08
N VAL A 45 -17.69 -4.90 25.34
CA VAL A 45 -16.59 -5.17 26.28
C VAL A 45 -16.47 -6.66 26.59
N ASP A 46 -17.60 -7.35 26.77
CA ASP A 46 -17.62 -8.79 27.08
C ASP A 46 -17.69 -9.68 25.84
N ARG A 47 -17.65 -9.08 24.64
CA ARG A 47 -17.71 -9.77 23.36
C ARG A 47 -18.78 -10.87 23.33
N TRP A 48 -20.03 -10.53 23.65
CA TRP A 48 -21.09 -11.53 23.77
C TRP A 48 -21.24 -12.41 22.51
N ALA A 49 -20.93 -11.86 21.33
CA ALA A 49 -20.91 -12.61 20.08
C ALA A 49 -19.93 -13.79 20.06
N ASP A 50 -18.80 -13.71 20.78
CA ASP A 50 -17.81 -14.78 20.88
C ASP A 50 -18.38 -15.95 21.71
N ALA A 51 -19.15 -15.63 22.76
CA ALA A 51 -19.85 -16.62 23.59
C ALA A 51 -20.96 -17.35 22.81
N LEU A 52 -21.59 -16.70 21.83
CA LEU A 52 -22.59 -17.31 20.96
C LEU A 52 -21.97 -18.12 19.82
N ASN A 53 -20.83 -17.68 19.28
CA ASN A 53 -20.19 -18.25 18.08
C ASN A 53 -19.00 -19.18 18.40
N SER A 54 -19.00 -19.88 19.54
CA SER A 54 -17.81 -20.57 20.07
C SER A 54 -17.22 -21.70 19.21
N ASN A 55 -17.67 -21.90 17.97
CA ASN A 55 -17.04 -22.80 17.01
C ASN A 55 -17.23 -22.41 15.52
N VAL A 56 -17.58 -21.17 15.20
CA VAL A 56 -17.71 -20.72 13.80
C VAL A 56 -16.83 -19.50 13.59
N THR A 57 -15.63 -19.73 13.05
CA THR A 57 -14.79 -18.65 12.54
C THR A 57 -15.55 -17.95 11.41
N ASN A 58 -16.03 -16.72 11.66
CA ASN A 58 -16.50 -15.86 10.59
C ASN A 58 -15.31 -15.47 9.70
N ASP A 59 -15.05 -16.29 8.69
CA ASP A 59 -14.05 -16.05 7.63
C ASP A 59 -14.34 -14.79 6.80
N SER A 60 -15.46 -14.11 7.02
CA SER A 60 -15.92 -13.01 6.18
C SER A 60 -15.22 -11.67 6.41
N ASN A 61 -14.42 -11.51 7.46
CA ASN A 61 -13.71 -10.25 7.74
C ASN A 61 -12.25 -10.41 8.16
N SER A 62 -11.62 -11.56 7.90
CA SER A 62 -10.18 -11.66 8.08
C SER A 62 -9.47 -11.10 6.85
N ASN A 63 -8.67 -10.05 7.03
CA ASN A 63 -7.70 -9.53 6.06
C ASN A 63 -6.48 -10.48 5.95
N VAL A 64 -6.73 -11.79 6.04
CA VAL A 64 -5.70 -12.82 5.91
C VAL A 64 -5.73 -13.24 4.45
N THR A 65 -4.63 -12.93 3.77
CA THR A 65 -4.27 -13.36 2.42
C THR A 65 -4.93 -14.69 2.05
N LYS A 66 -5.75 -14.67 0.99
CA LYS A 66 -6.47 -15.82 0.44
C LYS A 66 -5.54 -17.04 0.43
N ARG A 67 -5.88 -18.09 1.20
CA ARG A 67 -5.14 -19.35 1.18
C ARG A 67 -5.04 -19.83 -0.27
N ARG A 68 -3.82 -20.22 -0.66
CA ARG A 68 -3.41 -20.73 -1.96
C ARG A 68 -4.07 -22.10 -2.19
N GLY A 69 -5.37 -22.11 -2.43
CA GLY A 69 -6.18 -23.30 -2.65
C GLY A 69 -7.05 -23.14 -3.90
N ALA A 70 -7.66 -24.24 -4.33
CA ALA A 70 -8.61 -24.23 -5.43
C ALA A 70 -9.71 -23.18 -5.18
N PRO A 71 -10.21 -22.50 -6.24
CA PRO A 71 -11.29 -21.52 -6.11
C PRO A 71 -12.47 -22.08 -5.32
N LYS A 72 -13.05 -21.26 -4.43
CA LYS A 72 -14.21 -21.64 -3.62
C LYS A 72 -15.35 -22.08 -4.56
N GLY A 73 -15.75 -23.35 -4.48
CA GLY A 73 -16.77 -23.95 -5.37
C GLY A 73 -16.22 -24.84 -6.50
N ASN A 74 -14.90 -25.03 -6.60
CA ASN A 74 -14.31 -25.95 -7.58
C ASN A 74 -14.74 -27.40 -7.29
N ARG A 75 -15.53 -28.00 -8.21
CA ARG A 75 -15.98 -29.40 -8.11
C ARG A 75 -14.98 -30.41 -8.68
N ASN A 76 -13.89 -29.95 -9.31
CA ASN A 76 -12.92 -30.83 -9.98
C ASN A 76 -12.13 -31.73 -9.01
N ALA A 77 -12.20 -31.47 -7.71
CA ALA A 77 -11.60 -32.29 -6.65
C ALA A 77 -12.63 -32.97 -5.74
N VAL A 78 -13.93 -32.88 -6.04
CA VAL A 78 -14.98 -33.55 -5.25
C VAL A 78 -14.78 -35.06 -5.38
N GLY A 79 -14.41 -35.71 -4.27
CA GLY A 79 -14.10 -37.14 -4.22
C GLY A 79 -12.60 -37.48 -4.28
N ASN A 80 -11.70 -36.49 -4.40
CA ASN A 80 -10.26 -36.68 -4.20
C ASN A 80 -9.84 -36.14 -2.83
N SER A 81 -8.99 -36.86 -2.10
CA SER A 81 -8.53 -36.46 -0.76
C SER A 81 -7.33 -35.51 -0.78
N GLY A 82 -7.16 -34.74 -1.87
CA GLY A 82 -5.93 -34.03 -2.18
C GLY A 82 -4.84 -34.98 -2.71
N GLY A 83 -4.12 -34.54 -3.74
CA GLY A 83 -3.04 -35.31 -4.37
C GLY A 83 -3.37 -35.79 -5.79
N ALA A 84 -2.40 -36.47 -6.39
CA ALA A 84 -2.53 -37.03 -7.73
C ALA A 84 -3.68 -38.07 -7.79
N PRO A 85 -4.41 -38.18 -8.91
CA PRO A 85 -5.46 -39.18 -9.09
C PRO A 85 -4.96 -40.60 -8.74
N LYS A 86 -5.81 -41.40 -8.11
CA LYS A 86 -5.49 -42.79 -7.77
C LYS A 86 -5.18 -43.55 -9.07
N GLY A 87 -3.95 -44.07 -9.18
CA GLY A 87 -3.45 -44.73 -10.40
C GLY A 87 -2.58 -43.85 -11.32
N ASN A 88 -2.33 -42.59 -10.96
CA ASN A 88 -1.39 -41.74 -11.70
C ASN A 88 0.01 -42.36 -11.74
N GLN A 89 0.46 -42.78 -12.93
CA GLN A 89 1.78 -43.39 -13.15
C GLN A 89 2.85 -42.35 -13.50
N ASN A 90 2.55 -41.03 -13.51
CA ASN A 90 3.52 -39.98 -13.88
C ASN A 90 4.76 -39.94 -12.97
N ALA A 91 4.69 -40.53 -11.77
CA ALA A 91 5.83 -40.68 -10.86
C ALA A 91 6.44 -42.10 -10.84
N LYS A 92 5.90 -43.06 -11.61
CA LYS A 92 6.39 -44.44 -11.60
C LYS A 92 7.75 -44.48 -12.30
N GLY A 93 8.82 -44.61 -11.51
CA GLY A 93 10.22 -44.60 -11.98
C GLY A 93 11.02 -43.38 -11.53
N ASN A 94 10.37 -42.32 -11.04
CA ASN A 94 11.04 -41.15 -10.50
C ASN A 94 11.17 -41.31 -8.98
N ARG A 95 12.32 -41.79 -8.50
CA ARG A 95 12.74 -41.52 -7.11
C ARG A 95 12.94 -40.00 -7.08
N GLY A 96 11.99 -39.24 -6.54
CA GLY A 96 12.15 -37.80 -6.37
C GLY A 96 13.56 -37.54 -5.84
N GLY A 97 14.31 -36.67 -6.51
CA GLY A 97 15.71 -36.44 -6.15
C GLY A 97 15.83 -35.98 -4.70
N ASN A 98 16.94 -36.28 -4.04
CA ASN A 98 17.35 -35.57 -2.83
C ASN A 98 17.24 -34.09 -3.18
N GLY A 99 16.34 -33.35 -2.52
CA GLY A 99 16.12 -31.94 -2.83
C GLY A 99 17.44 -31.17 -2.94
N GLY A 100 17.44 -30.04 -3.64
CA GLY A 100 18.66 -29.26 -3.78
C GLY A 100 19.28 -28.94 -2.41
N PRO A 101 20.61 -28.75 -2.33
CA PRO A 101 21.31 -28.52 -1.07
C PRO A 101 20.70 -27.37 -0.27
N PHE A 102 20.90 -27.40 1.05
CA PHE A 102 20.46 -26.32 1.95
C PHE A 102 20.99 -24.98 1.43
N GLY A 103 20.10 -23.99 1.27
CA GLY A 103 20.44 -22.69 0.68
C GLY A 103 20.41 -22.62 -0.86
N ASN A 104 19.89 -23.63 -1.58
CA ASN A 104 19.79 -23.50 -3.04
C ASN A 104 18.80 -22.39 -3.45
N LYS A 105 19.19 -21.56 -4.42
CA LYS A 105 18.38 -20.46 -4.97
C LYS A 105 17.48 -20.89 -6.15
N LYS A 106 17.33 -22.19 -6.42
CA LYS A 106 16.64 -22.67 -7.64
C LYS A 106 15.13 -22.48 -7.61
N ALA A 107 14.55 -22.27 -6.44
CA ALA A 107 13.12 -21.95 -6.26
C ALA A 107 12.84 -20.45 -6.13
N VAL A 108 13.87 -19.60 -6.22
CA VAL A 108 13.71 -18.15 -6.12
C VAL A 108 13.18 -17.61 -7.44
N THR A 109 11.95 -17.09 -7.43
CA THR A 109 11.32 -16.50 -8.62
C THR A 109 11.58 -15.01 -8.72
N THR A 110 11.43 -14.28 -7.62
CA THR A 110 11.48 -12.81 -7.57
C THR A 110 12.47 -12.27 -6.55
N GLY A 111 13.03 -13.11 -5.68
CA GLY A 111 14.00 -12.69 -4.65
C GLY A 111 13.42 -11.89 -3.47
N GLU A 112 12.20 -11.36 -3.58
CA GLU A 112 11.58 -10.45 -2.57
C GLU A 112 11.51 -11.03 -1.15
N TYR A 113 11.33 -12.35 -1.04
CA TYR A 113 11.28 -13.07 0.25
C TYR A 113 12.50 -13.97 0.46
N GLU A 114 13.60 -13.71 -0.26
CA GLU A 114 14.87 -14.43 -0.05
C GLU A 114 15.45 -14.06 1.32
N THR A 115 15.96 -15.07 2.03
CA THR A 115 16.71 -14.83 3.27
C THR A 115 18.13 -14.40 2.91
N ILE A 116 18.49 -13.18 3.25
CA ILE A 116 19.83 -12.63 3.00
C ILE A 116 20.77 -13.06 4.12
N TRP A 117 21.85 -13.73 3.74
CA TRP A 117 22.90 -14.17 4.66
C TRP A 117 24.13 -13.30 4.46
N MET A 118 24.65 -12.69 5.53
CA MET A 118 25.73 -11.69 5.45
C MET A 118 27.06 -12.26 4.94
N ASP A 119 27.30 -13.55 5.19
CA ASP A 119 28.46 -14.31 4.73
C ASP A 119 28.38 -14.72 3.26
N ALA A 120 27.18 -14.65 2.65
CA ALA A 120 26.94 -14.98 1.25
C ALA A 120 26.78 -13.72 0.36
N LEU A 121 27.10 -12.54 0.88
CA LEU A 121 27.06 -11.28 0.14
C LEU A 121 28.26 -11.15 -0.80
N ASP A 122 27.97 -10.71 -2.02
CA ASP A 122 28.99 -10.37 -3.01
C ASP A 122 29.71 -9.05 -2.61
N GLU A 123 30.90 -8.80 -3.17
CA GLU A 123 31.71 -7.60 -2.82
C GLU A 123 30.91 -6.29 -2.96
N ASP A 124 30.27 -6.13 -4.12
CA ASP A 124 29.45 -4.96 -4.44
C ASP A 124 28.30 -4.76 -3.44
N GLU A 125 27.72 -5.85 -2.93
CA GLU A 125 26.63 -5.78 -1.96
C GLU A 125 27.12 -5.36 -0.57
N ARG A 126 28.34 -5.78 -0.19
CA ARG A 126 28.96 -5.34 1.06
C ARG A 126 29.32 -3.86 1.01
N GLU A 127 29.92 -3.40 -0.10
CA GLU A 127 30.20 -1.98 -0.31
C GLU A 127 28.92 -1.13 -0.27
N LEU A 128 27.82 -1.65 -0.83
CA LEU A 128 26.52 -0.98 -0.79
C LEU A 128 26.00 -0.83 0.64
N ILE A 129 26.11 -1.86 1.48
CA ILE A 129 25.70 -1.80 2.89
C ILE A 129 26.46 -0.71 3.63
N ASP A 130 27.78 -0.63 3.42
CA ASP A 130 28.62 0.36 4.09
C ASP A 130 28.31 1.81 3.66
N GLN A 131 27.78 2.00 2.45
CA GLN A 131 27.38 3.31 1.94
C GLN A 131 25.97 3.74 2.39
N ILE A 132 25.11 2.81 2.80
CA ILE A 132 23.74 3.12 3.19
C ILE A 132 23.72 3.78 4.56
N ASP A 133 23.23 5.02 4.61
CA ASP A 133 22.93 5.68 5.87
C ASP A 133 21.66 5.08 6.49
N THR A 134 21.77 4.65 7.74
CA THR A 134 20.66 4.11 8.52
C THR A 134 19.87 5.19 9.28
N ASP A 135 20.34 6.43 9.30
CA ASP A 135 19.65 7.52 9.98
C ASP A 135 18.27 7.79 9.33
N PRO A 136 17.15 7.69 10.09
CA PRO A 136 15.82 7.91 9.54
C PRO A 136 15.62 9.29 8.88
N LEU A 137 16.26 10.34 9.42
CA LEU A 137 16.15 11.69 8.84
C LEU A 137 16.90 11.76 7.50
N ALA A 138 18.14 11.25 7.44
CA ALA A 138 18.91 11.15 6.21
C ALA A 138 18.17 10.33 5.13
N GLN A 139 17.64 9.16 5.47
CA GLN A 139 16.86 8.33 4.55
C GLN A 139 15.62 9.06 4.02
N THR A 140 14.93 9.80 4.89
CA THR A 140 13.76 10.58 4.49
C THR A 140 14.15 11.71 3.54
N ASN A 141 15.25 12.41 3.81
CA ASN A 141 15.77 13.44 2.90
C ASN A 141 16.16 12.87 1.53
N GLU A 142 16.87 11.74 1.51
CA GLU A 142 17.25 11.05 0.28
C GLU A 142 16.01 10.62 -0.51
N SER A 143 14.97 10.12 0.17
CA SER A 143 13.71 9.75 -0.47
C SER A 143 13.02 10.96 -1.13
N ILE A 144 12.99 12.12 -0.46
CA ILE A 144 12.45 13.37 -1.01
C ILE A 144 13.22 13.76 -2.27
N LEU A 145 14.56 13.74 -2.23
CA LEU A 145 15.41 14.03 -3.38
C LEU A 145 15.16 13.08 -4.56
N LYS A 146 15.03 11.77 -4.29
CA LYS A 146 14.68 10.76 -5.30
C LYS A 146 13.32 11.06 -5.95
N TYR A 147 12.33 11.47 -5.16
CA TYR A 147 11.02 11.86 -5.69
C TYR A 147 11.09 13.13 -6.52
N GLU A 148 11.81 14.18 -6.09
CA GLU A 148 12.03 15.40 -6.87
C GLU A 148 12.66 15.12 -8.24
N LEU A 149 13.71 14.29 -8.27
CA LEU A 149 14.36 13.90 -9.52
C LEU A 149 13.43 13.09 -10.42
N ARG A 150 12.59 12.22 -9.84
CA ARG A 150 11.60 11.46 -10.59
C ARG A 150 10.52 12.38 -11.18
N GLU A 151 9.99 13.33 -10.40
CA GLU A 151 9.05 14.35 -10.87
C GLU A 151 9.62 15.14 -12.04
N ARG A 152 10.86 15.63 -11.90
CA ARG A 152 11.54 16.36 -12.98
C ARG A 152 11.69 15.51 -14.25
N ARG A 153 12.10 14.24 -14.12
CA ARG A 153 12.24 13.33 -15.27
C ARG A 153 10.90 13.06 -15.94
N MET A 154 9.83 12.91 -15.16
CA MET A 154 8.47 12.69 -15.68
C MET A 154 7.94 13.93 -16.39
N LEU A 155 8.10 15.11 -15.81
CA LEU A 155 7.74 16.38 -16.44
C LEU A 155 8.50 16.62 -17.75
N LEU A 156 9.79 16.28 -17.81
CA LEU A 156 10.55 16.36 -19.06
C LEU A 156 10.06 15.37 -20.12
N ARG A 157 9.62 14.16 -19.71
CA ARG A 157 8.99 13.20 -20.62
C ARG A 157 7.66 13.70 -21.15
N ILE A 158 6.80 14.24 -20.27
CA ILE A 158 5.53 14.87 -20.65
C ILE A 158 5.80 16.01 -21.63
N LYS A 159 6.71 16.94 -21.31
CA LYS A 159 7.09 18.03 -22.21
C LYS A 159 7.58 17.53 -23.57
N ARG A 160 8.36 16.44 -23.62
CA ARG A 160 8.83 15.84 -24.88
C ARG A 160 7.67 15.25 -25.69
N LEU A 161 6.75 14.53 -25.03
CA LEU A 161 5.56 13.96 -25.68
C LEU A 161 4.62 15.06 -26.19
N MET A 162 4.43 16.13 -25.42
CA MET A 162 3.65 17.29 -25.82
C MET A 162 4.28 18.04 -27.01
N ASN A 163 5.60 18.21 -27.02
CA ASN A 163 6.31 18.87 -28.12
C ASN A 163 6.42 17.98 -29.37
N GLY A 164 6.44 16.67 -29.20
CA GLY A 164 6.46 15.68 -30.28
C GLY A 164 5.08 15.35 -30.84
N LEU A 165 4.03 15.96 -30.28
CA LEU A 165 2.65 15.82 -30.74
C LEU A 165 2.51 16.51 -32.10
N THR A 166 2.84 15.77 -33.15
CA THR A 166 2.28 16.03 -34.49
C THR A 166 0.90 15.35 -34.49
N GLU A 167 -0.15 16.06 -34.90
CA GLU A 167 -1.56 15.65 -34.72
C GLU A 167 -1.90 14.25 -35.28
N LYS A 168 -1.01 13.64 -36.08
CA LYS A 168 -1.26 12.35 -36.75
C LYS A 168 -0.03 11.46 -36.72
N GLU A 169 0.05 10.54 -35.76
CA GLU A 169 0.92 9.38 -35.88
C GLU A 169 0.28 8.38 -36.85
N ARG A 170 0.86 8.22 -38.05
CA ARG A 170 0.40 7.27 -39.06
C ARG A 170 1.08 5.92 -38.85
N ARG A 171 0.31 4.88 -38.54
CA ARG A 171 0.81 3.51 -38.59
C ARG A 171 0.47 2.92 -39.96
N VAL A 172 1.51 2.62 -40.73
CA VAL A 172 1.35 1.91 -42.01
C VAL A 172 1.53 0.42 -41.76
N LEU A 173 0.46 -0.36 -41.96
CA LEU A 173 0.54 -1.81 -41.96
C LEU A 173 0.91 -2.27 -43.38
N TYR A 174 1.98 -3.06 -43.47
CA TYR A 174 2.38 -3.72 -44.69
C TYR A 174 2.07 -5.21 -44.57
N GLU A 175 1.38 -5.76 -45.56
CA GLU A 175 1.10 -7.19 -45.64
C GLU A 175 1.73 -7.77 -46.91
N LEU A 176 2.24 -8.99 -46.81
CA LEU A 176 2.72 -9.76 -47.95
C LEU A 176 1.50 -10.22 -48.77
N LYS A 177 1.27 -9.61 -49.94
CA LYS A 177 0.25 -10.05 -50.87
C LYS A 177 0.89 -10.77 -52.07
N THR A 178 0.31 -11.91 -52.43
CA THR A 178 0.68 -12.64 -53.64
C THR A 178 -0.03 -12.00 -54.84
N ILE A 179 0.71 -11.29 -55.67
CA ILE A 179 0.21 -10.73 -56.93
C ILE A 179 0.54 -11.74 -58.05
N LYS A 180 -0.44 -12.01 -58.91
CA LYS A 180 -0.27 -12.86 -60.10
C LYS A 180 0.02 -11.96 -61.29
N ASP A 181 1.26 -11.97 -61.74
CA ASP A 181 1.62 -11.31 -62.99
C ASP A 181 1.61 -12.30 -64.15
N VAL A 182 1.18 -11.81 -65.30
CA VAL A 182 1.13 -12.60 -66.53
C VAL A 182 2.37 -12.28 -67.33
N MET A 183 3.32 -13.21 -67.38
CA MET A 183 4.50 -13.08 -68.23
C MET A 183 4.26 -13.88 -69.51
N THR A 184 4.33 -13.21 -70.66
CA THR A 184 4.24 -13.86 -71.97
C THR A 184 5.60 -14.45 -72.33
N VAL A 185 5.72 -15.77 -72.25
CA VAL A 185 6.93 -16.47 -72.68
C VAL A 185 6.73 -16.90 -74.13
N HIS A 186 7.55 -16.36 -75.01
CA HIS A 186 7.56 -16.72 -76.43
C HIS A 186 8.43 -17.97 -76.62
N ASP A 187 7.85 -19.01 -77.22
CA ASP A 187 8.57 -20.23 -77.59
C ASP A 187 9.09 -20.07 -79.03
N GLU A 188 10.39 -19.83 -79.19
CA GLU A 188 11.04 -19.47 -80.47
C GLU A 188 10.88 -20.54 -81.56
N ARG A 189 10.45 -21.76 -81.21
CA ARG A 189 10.30 -22.88 -82.14
C ARG A 189 8.88 -23.11 -82.66
N SER A 190 7.85 -22.51 -82.03
CA SER A 190 6.44 -22.81 -82.32
C SER A 190 5.57 -21.57 -82.61
N GLY A 191 6.09 -20.35 -82.46
CA GLY A 191 5.35 -19.11 -82.74
C GLY A 191 4.12 -18.85 -81.86
N SER A 192 3.77 -19.76 -80.95
CA SER A 192 2.63 -19.62 -80.04
C SER A 192 3.09 -18.98 -78.74
N ALA A 193 2.51 -17.83 -78.39
CA ALA A 193 2.70 -17.23 -77.07
C ALA A 193 1.89 -18.02 -76.03
N LYS A 194 2.55 -18.56 -75.00
CA LYS A 194 1.89 -19.14 -73.83
C LYS A 194 1.97 -18.14 -72.69
N THR A 195 0.82 -17.79 -72.13
CA THR A 195 0.73 -16.95 -70.93
C THR A 195 0.95 -17.83 -69.70
N VAL A 196 2.04 -17.59 -68.97
CA VAL A 196 2.33 -18.30 -67.72
C VAL A 196 2.13 -17.31 -66.57
N PRO A 197 1.19 -17.58 -65.64
CA PRO A 197 1.03 -16.75 -64.45
C PRO A 197 2.19 -17.02 -63.49
N ILE A 198 3.00 -16.00 -63.23
CA ILE A 198 4.07 -16.04 -62.22
C ILE A 198 3.54 -15.31 -60.98
N THR A 199 3.49 -16.03 -59.86
CA THR A 199 3.14 -15.44 -58.57
C THR A 199 4.37 -14.80 -57.94
N ARG A 200 4.33 -13.48 -57.71
CA ARG A 200 5.34 -12.79 -56.88
C ARG A 200 4.69 -12.29 -55.58
N THR A 201 5.39 -12.45 -54.48
CA THR A 201 4.98 -11.93 -53.17
C THR A 201 5.60 -10.54 -52.99
N GLU A 202 4.77 -9.51 -52.90
CA GLU A 202 5.21 -8.15 -52.60
C GLU A 202 4.60 -7.66 -51.30
N LEU A 203 5.37 -6.88 -50.54
CA LEU A 203 4.89 -6.14 -49.37
C LEU A 203 4.04 -4.97 -49.88
N VAL A 204 2.73 -5.09 -49.77
CA VAL A 204 1.76 -4.08 -50.20
C VAL A 204 1.20 -3.39 -48.96
N GLN A 205 1.10 -2.06 -49.02
CA GLN A 205 0.40 -1.29 -47.99
C GLN A 205 -1.09 -1.55 -48.07
N THR A 206 -1.68 -2.11 -47.03
CA THR A 206 -3.09 -2.52 -47.03
C THR A 206 -4.00 -1.55 -46.31
N GLU A 207 -3.56 -0.98 -45.18
CA GLU A 207 -4.38 -0.10 -44.35
C GLU A 207 -3.53 1.05 -43.77
N LEU A 208 -4.09 2.26 -43.84
CA LEU A 208 -3.60 3.45 -43.15
C LEU A 208 -4.53 3.68 -41.95
N GLU A 209 -4.13 3.18 -40.78
CA GLU A 209 -4.79 3.53 -39.53
C GLU A 209 -4.13 4.81 -38.97
N GLU A 210 -4.85 5.94 -39.05
CA GLU A 210 -4.49 7.17 -38.32
C GLU A 210 -5.02 7.02 -36.88
N THR A 211 -4.16 6.59 -35.94
CA THR A 211 -4.56 6.48 -34.53
C THR A 211 -4.09 7.73 -33.76
N GLU A 212 -5.01 8.61 -33.41
CA GLU A 212 -4.71 9.88 -32.74
C GLU A 212 -4.52 9.76 -31.20
N TYR A 213 -4.80 8.60 -30.61
CA TYR A 213 -5.02 8.50 -29.14
C TYR A 213 -3.83 7.98 -28.31
N ARG A 214 -2.80 7.36 -28.90
CA ARG A 214 -1.77 6.65 -28.11
C ARG A 214 -0.88 7.57 -27.27
N VAL A 215 -0.46 8.70 -27.84
CA VAL A 215 0.43 9.64 -27.14
C VAL A 215 -0.31 10.36 -26.00
N ILE A 216 -1.58 10.70 -26.22
CA ILE A 216 -2.43 11.31 -25.18
C ILE A 216 -2.68 10.32 -24.03
N ASP A 217 -3.00 9.07 -24.34
CA ASP A 217 -3.15 8.02 -23.32
C ASP A 217 -1.88 7.82 -22.50
N ASP A 218 -0.71 7.88 -23.13
CA ASP A 218 0.58 7.76 -22.45
C ASP A 218 0.91 9.01 -21.61
N ILE A 219 0.50 10.20 -22.06
CA ILE A 219 0.56 11.43 -21.25
C ILE A 219 -0.34 11.27 -20.01
N ILE A 220 -1.59 10.84 -20.16
CA ILE A 220 -2.53 10.64 -19.04
C ILE A 220 -1.96 9.63 -18.03
N LYS A 221 -1.40 8.51 -18.49
CA LYS A 221 -0.73 7.52 -17.61
C LYS A 221 0.47 8.12 -16.89
N LEU A 222 1.26 8.97 -17.56
CA LEU A 222 2.39 9.67 -16.95
C LEU A 222 1.94 10.71 -15.92
N GLU A 223 0.84 11.41 -16.18
CA GLU A 223 0.21 12.34 -15.24
C GLU A 223 -0.32 11.62 -14.00
N GLU A 224 -1.04 10.50 -14.15
CA GLU A 224 -1.49 9.67 -13.03
C GLU A 224 -0.31 9.04 -12.27
N ALA A 225 0.77 8.68 -12.96
CA ALA A 225 1.99 8.26 -12.30
C ALA A 225 2.66 9.42 -11.54
N LEU A 226 2.58 10.65 -12.06
CA LEU A 226 3.16 11.84 -11.44
C LEU A 226 2.42 12.19 -10.14
N THR A 227 1.08 12.17 -10.14
CA THR A 227 0.28 12.39 -8.92
C THR A 227 0.62 11.35 -7.85
N ARG A 228 0.77 10.08 -8.23
CA ARG A 228 1.21 9.03 -7.29
C ARG A 228 2.62 9.26 -6.73
N VAL A 229 3.52 9.86 -7.51
CA VAL A 229 4.87 10.22 -7.03
C VAL A 229 4.80 11.41 -6.08
N GLN A 230 4.00 12.43 -6.40
CA GLN A 230 3.76 13.59 -5.53
C GLN A 230 3.13 13.18 -4.19
N ASP A 231 2.16 12.28 -4.20
CA ASP A 231 1.56 11.73 -2.97
C ASP A 231 2.61 11.04 -2.08
N LYS A 232 3.52 10.28 -2.69
CA LYS A 232 4.61 9.62 -1.95
C LYS A 232 5.61 10.62 -1.39
N LYS A 233 5.91 11.69 -2.13
CA LYS A 233 6.75 12.80 -1.66
C LYS A 233 6.10 13.53 -0.48
N LEU A 234 4.80 13.81 -0.55
CA LEU A 234 4.05 14.42 0.55
C LEU A 234 4.11 13.53 1.81
N LYS A 235 3.94 12.22 1.66
CA LYS A 235 4.09 11.27 2.79
C LYS A 235 5.49 11.27 3.39
N ALA A 236 6.53 11.35 2.55
CA ALA A 236 7.91 11.46 3.03
C ALA A 236 8.16 12.78 3.78
N ILE A 237 7.60 13.89 3.30
CA ILE A 237 7.66 15.20 3.98
C ILE A 237 6.92 15.15 5.32
N GLU A 238 5.74 14.54 5.37
CA GLU A 238 4.98 14.36 6.61
C GLU A 238 5.78 13.54 7.63
N LEU A 239 6.40 12.45 7.19
CA LEU A 239 7.27 11.63 8.03
C LEU A 239 8.48 12.43 8.54
N LYS A 240 9.12 13.23 7.69
CA LYS A 240 10.21 14.13 8.09
C LYS A 240 9.78 15.09 9.18
N ASN A 241 8.63 15.76 8.99
CA ASN A 241 8.10 16.71 9.97
C ASN A 241 7.80 16.03 11.30
N ARG A 242 7.24 14.82 11.28
CA ARG A 242 6.96 14.03 12.48
C ARG A 242 8.23 13.71 13.27
N LEU A 243 9.28 13.23 12.59
CA LEU A 243 10.57 12.94 13.22
C LEU A 243 11.19 14.20 13.85
N ILE A 244 11.16 15.32 13.13
CA ILE A 244 11.67 16.60 13.64
C ILE A 244 10.87 17.08 14.86
N ASP A 245 9.56 16.94 14.86
CA ASP A 245 8.71 17.36 15.97
C ASP A 245 8.91 16.48 17.21
N GLU A 246 9.16 15.19 17.04
CA GLU A 246 9.53 14.27 18.13
C GLU A 246 10.88 14.67 18.73
N GLU A 247 11.91 14.93 17.92
CA GLU A 247 13.20 15.42 18.41
C GLU A 247 13.08 16.75 19.16
N ARG A 248 12.26 17.67 18.66
CA ARG A 248 11.99 18.96 19.32
C ARG A 248 11.31 18.76 20.67
N LYS A 249 10.33 17.87 20.77
CA LYS A 249 9.66 17.55 22.04
C LYS A 249 10.64 17.00 23.06
N VAL A 250 11.44 16.00 22.67
CA VAL A 250 12.46 15.41 23.54
C VAL A 250 13.46 16.46 24.01
N ARG A 251 13.89 17.36 23.11
CA ARG A 251 14.80 18.47 23.46
C ARG A 251 14.17 19.43 24.47
N VAL A 252 12.90 19.82 24.25
CA VAL A 252 12.16 20.69 25.18
C VAL A 252 11.97 20.02 26.53
N GLU A 253 11.64 18.73 26.57
CA GLU A 253 11.49 17.96 27.81
C GLU A 253 12.80 17.88 28.59
N LYS A 254 13.92 17.62 27.88
CA LYS A 254 15.26 17.62 28.49
C LYS A 254 15.61 18.99 29.09
N LEU A 255 15.37 20.07 28.35
CA LEU A 255 15.61 21.43 28.85
C LEU A 255 14.72 21.77 30.05
N LYS A 256 13.45 21.35 30.04
CA LYS A 256 12.53 21.52 31.17
C LYS A 256 13.02 20.75 32.40
N PHE A 257 13.49 19.52 32.22
CA PHE A 257 14.05 18.71 33.30
C PHE A 257 15.33 19.34 33.87
N GLU A 258 16.24 19.79 33.01
CA GLU A 258 17.45 20.51 33.43
C GLU A 258 17.12 21.78 34.22
N LEU A 259 16.15 22.58 33.75
CA LEU A 259 15.66 23.75 34.47
C LEU A 259 15.03 23.39 35.82
N GLN A 260 14.27 22.29 35.89
CA GLN A 260 13.68 21.80 37.12
C GLN A 260 14.75 21.38 38.14
N MET A 261 15.80 20.69 37.69
CA MET A 261 16.92 20.30 38.55
C MET A 261 17.74 21.50 39.03
N LEU A 262 17.97 22.49 38.16
CA LEU A 262 18.66 23.75 38.49
C LEU A 262 17.85 24.65 39.43
N ARG A 263 16.52 24.61 39.34
CA ARG A 263 15.62 25.34 40.24
C ARG A 263 15.61 24.77 41.66
N GLY A 264 16.26 23.62 41.88
CA GLY A 264 16.25 22.90 43.15
C GLY A 264 15.02 22.01 43.22
N GLY A 265 15.25 20.71 43.41
CA GLY A 265 14.18 19.74 43.58
C GLY A 265 13.43 19.97 44.89
N ASP A 266 12.42 20.84 44.85
CA ASP A 266 11.22 20.83 45.69
C ASP A 266 10.17 21.71 45.00
N ALA A 267 9.22 21.07 44.31
CA ALA A 267 8.07 21.75 43.73
C ALA A 267 6.97 22.06 44.76
N ASP A 268 7.16 21.65 46.02
CA ASP A 268 6.15 21.75 47.08
C ASP A 268 6.28 23.00 47.97
N GLN A 269 7.24 23.90 47.69
CA GLN A 269 7.39 25.19 48.42
C GLN A 269 7.69 26.38 47.50
N ILE A 270 6.96 26.52 46.40
CA ILE A 270 6.78 27.86 45.84
C ILE A 270 5.59 28.47 46.58
N GLU A 271 5.86 29.02 47.77
CA GLU A 271 4.93 29.97 48.37
C GLU A 271 4.81 31.13 47.37
N ASP A 272 3.59 31.39 46.92
CA ASP A 272 3.25 32.54 46.10
C ASP A 272 3.54 33.77 46.97
N ASP A 273 4.75 34.32 46.85
CA ASP A 273 5.33 35.36 47.70
C ASP A 273 4.69 36.75 47.47
N GLY A 274 3.45 36.75 46.94
CA GLY A 274 2.66 37.94 46.63
C GLY A 274 3.32 38.84 45.60
N PHE A 275 4.48 38.49 45.05
CA PHE A 275 5.28 39.36 44.20
C PHE A 275 4.56 39.67 42.88
N ILE A 276 3.90 38.66 42.28
CA ILE A 276 3.10 38.85 41.06
C ILE A 276 1.85 39.70 41.34
N GLU A 277 1.24 39.56 42.51
CA GLU A 277 0.06 40.32 42.92
C GLU A 277 0.43 41.78 43.23
N ALA A 278 1.55 42.02 43.91
CA ALA A 278 2.12 43.34 44.14
C ALA A 278 2.53 44.04 42.83
N LEU A 279 3.07 43.30 41.86
CA LEU A 279 3.34 43.82 40.51
C LEU A 279 2.05 44.24 39.79
N ARG A 280 0.99 43.43 39.85
CA ARG A 280 -0.30 43.79 39.26
C ARG A 280 -0.94 45.00 39.95
N GLY A 281 -0.87 45.07 41.28
CA GLY A 281 -1.37 46.22 42.05
C GLY A 281 -0.63 47.51 41.70
N LYS A 282 0.70 47.46 41.63
CA LYS A 282 1.53 48.63 41.30
C LYS A 282 1.39 49.07 39.85
N ILE A 283 1.19 48.13 38.92
CA ILE A 283 0.84 48.45 37.53
C ILE A 283 -0.51 49.17 37.51
N ALA A 284 -1.54 48.65 38.19
CA ALA A 284 -2.86 49.30 38.22
C ALA A 284 -2.82 50.72 38.81
N GLU A 285 -1.97 50.97 39.82
CA GLU A 285 -1.80 52.30 40.44
C GLU A 285 -1.14 53.30 39.48
N VAL A 286 -0.11 52.88 38.73
CA VAL A 286 0.57 53.74 37.74
C VAL A 286 -0.32 54.09 36.55
N TRP A 287 -1.31 53.26 36.21
CA TRP A 287 -2.29 53.57 35.16
C TRP A 287 -3.49 54.39 35.67
N ALA A 288 -3.73 54.44 36.98
CA ALA A 288 -4.81 55.24 37.58
C ALA A 288 -4.41 56.71 37.79
N ASP A 289 -3.13 56.98 38.08
CA ASP A 289 -2.62 58.35 38.31
C ASP A 289 -2.49 59.19 37.02
N GLY A 290 -2.74 58.62 35.84
CA GLY A 290 -2.68 59.33 34.56
C GLY A 290 -4.01 59.93 34.08
N GLU A 291 -5.13 59.69 34.77
CA GLU A 291 -6.47 60.14 34.33
C GLU A 291 -6.99 61.41 35.05
N THR A 292 -6.23 62.01 35.96
CA THR A 292 -6.67 63.20 36.70
C THR A 292 -5.71 64.39 36.60
N GLU A 293 -5.50 64.92 35.40
CA GLU A 293 -5.08 66.32 35.23
C GLU A 293 -5.71 66.88 33.94
N THR A 294 -6.87 67.54 34.11
CA THR A 294 -7.46 68.53 33.19
C THR A 294 -7.56 69.87 33.89
#